data_AF-A0A517TAI6-F1
#
_entry.id   AF-A0A517TAI6-F1
#
_cell.length_a   1.000
_cell.length_b   1.000
_cell.length_c   1.000
_cell.angle_alpha   90.00
_cell.angle_beta   90.00
_cell.angle_gamma   90.00
#
_symmetry.space_group_name_H-M   'P 1'
#
loop_
_entity.id
_entity.type
_entity.pdbx_description
1 polymer ?
#
loop_
_entity_poly.entity_id
_entity_poly.type
_entity_poly.pdbx_seq_one_letter_code
_entity_poly.pdbx_strand_id
1 'polypeptide(L)'
;MPLKPNSESSPIHCRDLNFIVASLFSTAIMLSIAIWAASDASFRMTIWKVRVVLCLEHVQSNDPEIASELGITDSIQSLSWDSLGFRVIGICLLFFLGSIFTAACLSLSISRVSQLKVVGCCLIIISWITLYASVDTIQDWRARRHAMKLLPDLKLAATNLQKQWPSKPGTLPPNITFYVSPETYPQTLLVSGRKVSHPVSEELGNEISQGDDGIIRFDLAAEYDSTIEFHPNGSIPKQYVSGFGYPSPPVTSFTKLKENWFLVRYGNY
;
A
#
# COMPACT_ATOMS: atom_id res chain seq x y z
N MET A 1 16.56 -11.70 -71.63
CA MET A 1 16.40 -12.33 -70.30
C MET A 1 16.11 -11.22 -69.29
N PRO A 2 14.90 -11.13 -68.72
CA PRO A 2 14.64 -10.14 -67.67
C PRO A 2 15.21 -10.67 -66.34
N LEU A 3 16.02 -9.86 -65.69
CA LEU A 3 16.52 -10.10 -64.33
C LEU A 3 15.32 -10.06 -63.36
N LYS A 4 15.08 -11.19 -62.69
CA LYS A 4 14.07 -11.32 -61.64
C LYS A 4 14.53 -10.50 -60.43
N PRO A 5 13.77 -9.51 -59.94
CA PRO A 5 14.17 -8.77 -58.75
C PRO A 5 14.05 -9.67 -57.52
N ASN A 6 15.18 -9.93 -56.86
CA ASN A 6 15.23 -10.60 -55.56
C ASN A 6 14.62 -9.68 -54.49
N SER A 7 13.32 -9.85 -54.24
CA SER A 7 12.61 -9.22 -53.12
C SER A 7 12.69 -10.07 -51.85
N GLU A 8 13.89 -10.52 -51.46
CA GLU A 8 14.15 -11.15 -50.16
C GLU A 8 14.61 -10.11 -49.13
N SER A 9 13.89 -9.01 -49.02
CA SER A 9 13.81 -8.30 -47.75
C SER A 9 12.53 -8.79 -47.06
N SER A 10 12.57 -9.04 -45.74
CA SER A 10 11.46 -8.80 -44.79
C SER A 10 11.23 -9.79 -43.62
N PRO A 11 11.98 -10.88 -43.37
CA PRO A 11 11.80 -11.61 -42.10
C PRO A 11 12.61 -11.03 -40.93
N ILE A 12 13.74 -10.36 -41.22
CA ILE A 12 14.67 -9.85 -40.19
C ILE A 12 14.13 -8.59 -39.51
N HIS A 13 13.63 -7.63 -40.29
CA HIS A 13 13.06 -6.38 -39.76
C HIS A 13 11.83 -6.63 -38.86
N CYS A 14 10.99 -7.61 -39.18
CA CYS A 14 9.78 -7.91 -38.41
C CYS A 14 10.10 -8.39 -36.99
N ARG A 15 11.14 -9.22 -36.81
CA ARG A 15 11.51 -9.75 -35.49
C ARG A 15 12.15 -8.72 -34.57
N ASP A 16 12.98 -7.83 -35.12
CA ASP A 16 13.62 -6.78 -34.33
C ASP A 16 12.59 -5.71 -33.91
N LEU A 17 11.61 -5.42 -34.78
CA LEU A 17 10.46 -4.60 -34.43
C LEU A 17 9.66 -5.22 -33.27
N ASN A 18 9.36 -6.52 -33.31
CA ASN A 18 8.63 -7.19 -32.24
C ASN A 18 9.37 -7.14 -30.89
N PHE A 19 10.70 -7.27 -30.90
CA PHE A 19 11.50 -7.13 -29.69
C PHE A 19 11.43 -5.70 -29.13
N ILE A 20 11.59 -4.69 -29.98
CA ILE A 20 11.50 -3.28 -29.58
C ILE A 20 10.12 -3.01 -28.97
N VAL A 21 9.04 -3.44 -29.63
CA VAL A 21 7.67 -3.27 -29.14
C VAL A 21 7.49 -3.93 -27.77
N ALA A 22 7.91 -5.19 -27.60
CA ALA A 22 7.79 -5.89 -26.33
C ALA A 22 8.59 -5.19 -25.21
N SER A 23 9.79 -4.68 -25.52
CA SER A 23 10.63 -3.96 -24.56
C SER A 23 10.02 -2.63 -24.12
N LEU A 24 9.39 -1.91 -25.05
CA LEU A 24 8.69 -0.66 -24.77
C LEU A 24 7.49 -0.90 -23.87
N PHE A 25 6.67 -1.93 -24.14
CA PHE A 25 5.54 -2.28 -23.29
C PHE A 25 5.98 -2.71 -21.88
N SER A 26 7.02 -3.55 -21.77
CA SER A 26 7.57 -3.93 -20.45
C SER A 26 8.04 -2.70 -19.66
N THR A 27 8.73 -1.77 -20.32
CA THR A 27 9.22 -0.54 -19.69
C THR A 27 8.07 0.37 -19.26
N ALA A 28 7.06 0.53 -20.12
CA ALA A 28 5.86 1.32 -19.80
C ALA A 28 5.13 0.76 -18.58
N ILE A 29 4.98 -0.57 -18.48
CA ILE A 29 4.33 -1.23 -17.34
C ILE A 29 5.12 -0.98 -16.04
N MET A 30 6.45 -1.16 -16.06
CA MET A 30 7.29 -0.89 -14.89
C MET A 30 7.15 0.57 -14.43
N LEU A 31 7.16 1.52 -15.38
CA LEU A 31 6.97 2.93 -15.09
C LEU A 31 5.58 3.21 -14.50
N SER A 32 4.53 2.58 -15.03
CA SER A 32 3.17 2.69 -14.48
C SER A 32 3.11 2.19 -13.04
N ILE A 33 3.73 1.05 -12.71
CA ILE A 33 3.79 0.53 -11.34
C ILE A 33 4.55 1.51 -10.42
N ALA A 34 5.70 2.03 -10.87
CA ALA A 34 6.49 2.99 -10.09
C ALA A 34 5.72 4.29 -9.82
N ILE A 35 5.06 4.84 -10.84
CA ILE A 35 4.22 6.04 -10.71
C ILE A 35 3.06 5.76 -9.75
N TRP A 36 2.42 4.60 -9.87
CA TRP A 36 1.31 4.23 -8.99
C TRP A 36 1.76 4.13 -7.53
N ALA A 37 2.87 3.44 -7.27
CA ALA A 37 3.48 3.34 -5.94
C ALA A 37 3.81 4.71 -5.34
N ALA A 38 4.23 5.67 -6.16
CA ALA A 38 4.55 7.02 -5.73
C ALA A 38 3.33 7.93 -5.51
N SER A 39 2.17 7.60 -6.09
CA SER A 39 1.00 8.51 -6.15
C SER A 39 -0.20 8.06 -5.33
N ASP A 40 -0.54 6.77 -5.25
CA ASP A 40 -1.84 6.30 -4.74
C ASP A 40 -1.76 5.72 -3.33
N ALA A 41 -2.54 6.31 -2.40
CA ALA A 41 -2.55 6.08 -0.94
C ALA A 41 -2.57 4.60 -0.59
N SER A 42 -3.33 3.85 -1.39
CA SER A 42 -3.65 2.47 -1.14
C SER A 42 -2.72 1.48 -1.81
N PHE A 43 -1.65 1.90 -2.51
CA PHE A 43 -0.82 0.96 -3.26
C PHE A 43 -0.25 -0.15 -2.36
N ARG A 44 0.25 0.18 -1.17
CA ARG A 44 0.75 -0.81 -0.20
C ARG A 44 -0.35 -1.76 0.25
N MET A 45 -1.51 -1.22 0.63
CA MET A 45 -2.71 -2.02 0.97
C MET A 45 -3.16 -2.92 -0.19
N THR A 46 -3.07 -2.42 -1.42
CA THR A 46 -3.44 -3.15 -2.64
C THR A 46 -2.48 -4.32 -2.87
N ILE A 47 -1.16 -4.10 -2.76
CA ILE A 47 -0.14 -5.16 -2.86
C ILE A 47 -0.34 -6.21 -1.76
N TRP A 48 -0.59 -5.79 -0.52
CA TRP A 48 -0.91 -6.71 0.56
C TRP A 48 -2.15 -7.55 0.24
N LYS A 49 -3.25 -6.93 -0.19
CA LYS A 49 -4.47 -7.66 -0.56
C LYS A 49 -4.24 -8.61 -1.74
N VAL A 50 -3.42 -8.24 -2.73
CA VAL A 50 -3.01 -9.16 -3.82
C VAL A 50 -2.31 -10.39 -3.25
N ARG A 51 -1.38 -10.23 -2.30
CA ARG A 51 -0.68 -11.36 -1.68
C ARG A 51 -1.64 -12.27 -0.93
N VAL A 52 -2.60 -11.69 -0.19
CA VAL A 52 -3.64 -12.47 0.50
C VAL A 52 -4.52 -13.23 -0.50
N VAL A 53 -5.00 -12.58 -1.56
CA VAL A 53 -5.86 -13.21 -2.59
C VAL A 53 -5.12 -14.31 -3.36
N LEU A 54 -3.82 -14.14 -3.60
CA LEU A 54 -2.96 -15.15 -4.22
C LEU A 54 -2.46 -16.22 -3.24
N CYS A 55 -2.93 -16.21 -1.99
CA CYS A 55 -2.49 -17.11 -0.92
C CYS A 55 -0.98 -17.09 -0.65
N LEU A 56 -0.31 -15.98 -0.99
CA LEU A 56 1.11 -15.74 -0.71
C LEU A 56 1.32 -15.21 0.71
N GLU A 57 0.27 -14.70 1.34
CA GLU A 57 0.29 -14.14 2.70
C GLU A 57 -0.94 -14.64 3.46
N HIS A 58 -0.73 -15.16 4.67
CA HIS A 58 -1.81 -15.68 5.51
C HIS A 58 -2.22 -14.61 6.52
N VAL A 59 -3.52 -14.34 6.60
CA VAL A 59 -4.08 -13.44 7.60
C VAL A 59 -4.25 -14.24 8.90
N GLN A 60 -3.33 -14.05 9.85
CA GLN A 60 -3.52 -14.56 11.20
C GLN A 60 -4.32 -13.56 12.02
N SER A 61 -5.55 -13.93 12.39
CA SER A 61 -6.31 -13.21 13.41
C SER A 61 -5.92 -13.75 14.78
N ASN A 62 -5.69 -12.85 15.74
CA ASN A 62 -5.50 -13.23 17.15
C ASN A 62 -6.76 -13.90 17.73
N ASP A 63 -7.94 -13.64 17.14
CA ASP A 63 -9.19 -14.33 17.43
C ASP A 63 -9.92 -14.63 16.10
N PRO A 64 -9.67 -15.82 15.50
CA PRO A 64 -10.26 -16.17 14.20
C PRO A 64 -11.78 -16.33 14.28
N GLU A 65 -12.32 -16.67 15.46
CA GLU A 65 -13.75 -16.88 15.67
C GLU A 65 -14.48 -15.55 15.65
N ILE A 66 -14.02 -14.55 16.42
CA ILE A 66 -14.57 -13.19 16.41
C ILE A 66 -14.39 -12.54 15.03
N ALA A 67 -13.21 -12.69 14.40
CA ALA A 67 -12.97 -12.12 13.07
C ALA A 67 -13.91 -12.72 12.00
N SER A 68 -14.22 -14.01 12.11
CA SER A 68 -15.19 -14.68 11.23
C SER A 68 -16.62 -14.26 11.52
N GLU A 69 -17.01 -14.14 12.79
CA GLU A 69 -18.36 -13.75 13.20
C GLU A 69 -18.68 -12.30 12.80
N LEU A 70 -17.67 -11.41 12.86
CA LEU A 70 -17.77 -10.02 12.39
C LEU A 70 -17.65 -9.89 10.86
N GLY A 71 -17.49 -10.99 10.12
CA GLY A 71 -17.32 -10.98 8.65
C GLY A 71 -16.04 -10.30 8.16
N ILE A 72 -15.07 -10.06 9.06
CA ILE A 72 -13.82 -9.35 8.74
C ILE A 72 -12.97 -10.23 7.81
N THR A 73 -12.83 -11.52 8.12
CA THR A 73 -12.08 -12.47 7.29
C THR A 73 -12.64 -12.57 5.88
N ASP A 74 -13.97 -12.63 5.77
CA ASP A 74 -14.68 -12.66 4.48
C ASP A 74 -14.52 -11.34 3.71
N SER A 75 -14.54 -10.19 4.40
CA SER A 75 -14.32 -8.88 3.77
C SER A 75 -12.89 -8.67 3.25
N ILE A 76 -11.90 -9.28 3.93
CA ILE A 76 -10.49 -9.22 3.54
C ILE A 76 -10.25 -10.13 2.33
N GLN A 77 -10.78 -11.35 2.36
CA GLN A 77 -10.57 -12.36 1.32
C GLN A 77 -11.43 -12.13 0.08
N SER A 78 -12.63 -11.57 0.23
CA SER A 78 -13.48 -11.28 -0.93
C SER A 78 -12.94 -10.10 -1.74
N LEU A 79 -12.89 -10.28 -3.05
CA LEU A 79 -12.77 -9.18 -4.00
C LEU A 79 -14.12 -8.45 -4.03
N SER A 80 -14.32 -7.52 -3.10
CA SER A 80 -15.46 -6.60 -3.22
C SER A 80 -15.27 -5.75 -4.48
N TRP A 81 -16.34 -5.48 -5.21
CA TRP A 81 -16.34 -4.62 -6.42
C TRP A 81 -16.22 -3.13 -6.08
N ASP A 82 -15.59 -2.82 -4.95
CA ASP A 82 -15.29 -1.45 -4.54
C ASP A 82 -14.05 -0.93 -5.27
N SER A 83 -13.69 0.33 -5.04
CA SER A 83 -12.49 0.95 -5.61
C SER A 83 -11.22 0.13 -5.37
N LEU A 84 -11.07 -0.50 -4.19
CA LEU A 84 -9.92 -1.36 -3.88
C LEU A 84 -9.89 -2.62 -4.74
N GLY A 85 -11.04 -3.24 -5.05
CA GLY A 85 -11.11 -4.41 -5.91
C GLY A 85 -10.61 -4.11 -7.33
N PHE A 86 -11.02 -2.97 -7.90
CA PHE A 86 -10.49 -2.51 -9.19
C PHE A 86 -8.98 -2.24 -9.14
N ARG A 87 -8.47 -1.69 -8.04
CA ARG A 87 -7.03 -1.47 -7.85
C ARG A 87 -6.27 -2.81 -7.76
N VAL A 88 -6.80 -3.80 -7.04
CA VAL A 88 -6.24 -5.16 -6.94
C VAL A 88 -6.21 -5.85 -8.30
N ILE A 89 -7.31 -5.81 -9.07
CA ILE A 89 -7.35 -6.35 -10.43
C ILE A 89 -6.35 -5.61 -11.33
N GLY A 90 -6.31 -4.28 -11.26
CA GLY A 90 -5.42 -3.44 -12.05
C GLY A 90 -3.94 -3.79 -11.83
N ILE A 91 -3.51 -3.95 -10.57
CA ILE A 91 -2.12 -4.30 -10.28
C ILE A 91 -1.79 -5.75 -10.67
N CYS A 92 -2.73 -6.68 -10.49
CA CYS A 92 -2.58 -8.07 -10.99
C CYS A 92 -2.41 -8.09 -12.52
N LEU A 93 -3.22 -7.32 -13.24
CA LEU A 93 -3.11 -7.18 -14.70
C LEU A 93 -1.77 -6.57 -15.11
N LEU A 94 -1.28 -5.54 -14.42
CA LEU A 94 0.03 -4.95 -14.70
C LEU A 94 1.16 -5.94 -14.50
N PHE A 95 1.18 -6.69 -13.39
CA PHE A 95 2.20 -7.72 -13.16
C PHE A 95 2.11 -8.86 -14.19
N PHE A 96 0.90 -9.29 -14.54
CA PHE A 96 0.69 -10.35 -15.53
C PHE A 96 1.16 -9.92 -16.93
N LEU A 97 0.73 -8.76 -17.40
CA LEU A 97 1.16 -8.20 -18.69
C LEU A 97 2.66 -7.94 -18.70
N GLY A 98 3.22 -7.37 -17.62
CA GLY A 98 4.65 -7.14 -17.48
C GLY A 98 5.46 -8.43 -17.59
N SER A 99 4.96 -9.51 -16.98
CA SER A 99 5.57 -10.84 -17.07
C SER A 99 5.51 -11.40 -18.50
N ILE A 100 4.37 -11.27 -19.19
CA ILE A 100 4.21 -11.71 -20.58
C ILE A 100 5.18 -10.96 -21.51
N PHE A 101 5.24 -9.63 -21.43
CA PHE A 101 6.12 -8.84 -22.30
C PHE A 101 7.60 -9.08 -21.99
N THR A 102 7.96 -9.28 -20.72
CA THR A 102 9.32 -9.66 -20.33
C THR A 102 9.69 -11.04 -20.89
N ALA A 103 8.80 -12.03 -20.75
CA ALA A 103 9.01 -13.37 -21.29
C ALA A 103 9.10 -13.38 -22.83
N ALA A 104 8.29 -12.56 -23.50
CA ALA A 104 8.37 -12.36 -24.94
C ALA A 104 9.72 -11.75 -25.35
N CYS A 105 10.21 -10.74 -24.64
CA CYS A 105 11.54 -10.16 -24.87
C CYS A 105 12.64 -11.22 -24.76
N LEU A 106 12.63 -12.01 -23.68
CA LEU A 106 13.60 -13.07 -23.44
C LEU A 106 13.55 -14.16 -24.53
N SER A 107 12.35 -14.60 -24.89
CA SER A 107 12.14 -15.63 -25.93
C SER A 107 12.63 -15.16 -27.31
N LEU A 108 12.33 -13.91 -27.68
CA LEU A 108 12.78 -13.30 -28.92
C LEU A 108 14.30 -13.14 -28.96
N SER A 109 14.94 -12.89 -27.81
CA SER A 109 16.40 -12.79 -27.67
C SER A 109 17.12 -14.13 -27.81
N ILE A 110 16.53 -15.22 -27.31
CA ILE A 110 17.10 -16.58 -27.44
C ILE A 110 17.15 -17.02 -28.91
N SER A 111 16.17 -16.62 -29.71
CA SER A 111 16.06 -17.06 -31.11
C SER A 111 17.23 -16.62 -32.01
N ARG A 112 17.90 -15.50 -31.67
CA ARG A 112 19.10 -15.01 -32.37
C ARG A 112 19.84 -13.99 -31.51
N VAL A 113 21.03 -14.35 -31.04
CA VAL A 113 21.87 -13.48 -30.22
C VAL A 113 22.31 -12.27 -31.05
N SER A 114 21.92 -11.08 -30.60
CA SER A 114 22.34 -9.78 -31.13
C SER A 114 22.74 -8.91 -29.95
N GLN A 115 23.79 -8.09 -30.12
CA GLN A 115 24.26 -7.18 -29.07
C GLN A 115 23.14 -6.28 -28.55
N LEU A 116 22.29 -5.76 -29.46
CA LEU A 116 21.13 -4.93 -29.09
C LEU A 116 20.14 -5.68 -28.17
N LYS A 117 19.87 -6.95 -28.47
CA LYS A 117 18.91 -7.78 -27.72
C LYS A 117 19.44 -8.15 -26.34
N VAL A 118 20.73 -8.47 -26.25
CA VAL A 118 21.40 -8.74 -24.97
C VAL A 118 21.35 -7.50 -24.08
N VAL A 119 21.75 -6.34 -24.59
CA VAL A 119 21.68 -5.07 -23.85
C VAL A 119 20.25 -4.76 -23.43
N GLY A 120 19.27 -4.90 -24.33
CA GLY A 120 17.86 -4.66 -24.01
C GLY A 120 17.32 -5.58 -22.92
N CYS A 121 17.64 -6.88 -22.96
CA CYS A 121 17.27 -7.82 -21.89
C CYS A 121 17.93 -7.48 -20.56
N CYS A 122 19.23 -7.13 -20.57
CA CYS A 122 19.91 -6.69 -19.36
C CYS A 122 19.24 -5.45 -18.75
N LEU A 123 18.88 -4.45 -19.57
CA LEU A 123 18.18 -3.26 -19.09
C LEU A 123 16.82 -3.60 -18.48
N ILE A 124 16.01 -4.46 -19.11
CA ILE A 124 14.71 -4.88 -18.57
C ILE A 124 14.88 -5.57 -17.21
N ILE A 125 15.84 -6.50 -17.08
CA ILE A 125 16.11 -7.21 -15.83
C ILE A 125 16.56 -6.22 -14.74
N ILE A 126 17.49 -5.32 -15.06
CA ILE A 126 17.97 -4.29 -14.13
C ILE A 126 16.81 -3.38 -13.70
N SER A 127 15.91 -3.02 -14.61
CA SER A 127 14.74 -2.20 -14.29
C SER A 127 13.79 -2.90 -13.32
N TRP A 128 13.49 -4.19 -13.52
CA TRP A 128 12.68 -4.97 -12.58
C TRP A 128 13.33 -5.06 -11.19
N ILE A 129 14.63 -5.34 -11.14
CA ILE A 129 15.39 -5.40 -9.88
C ILE A 129 15.38 -4.02 -9.18
N THR A 130 15.59 -2.95 -9.94
CA THR A 130 15.57 -1.57 -9.42
C THR A 130 14.20 -1.21 -8.88
N LEU A 131 13.13 -1.54 -9.61
CA LEU A 131 11.75 -1.31 -9.16
C LEU A 131 11.46 -2.07 -7.87
N TYR A 132 11.81 -3.36 -7.82
CA TYR A 132 11.64 -4.19 -6.63
C TYR A 132 12.41 -3.64 -5.42
N ALA A 133 13.68 -3.25 -5.62
CA ALA A 133 14.52 -2.71 -4.54
C ALA A 133 14.10 -1.32 -4.07
N SER A 134 13.44 -0.52 -4.91
CA SER A 134 13.05 0.85 -4.60
C SER A 134 11.61 0.99 -4.10
N VAL A 135 10.76 -0.04 -4.25
CA VAL A 135 9.32 0.07 -3.94
C VAL A 135 9.08 0.47 -2.49
N ASP A 136 9.78 -0.14 -1.53
CA ASP A 136 9.62 0.17 -0.11
C ASP A 136 10.07 1.60 0.21
N THR A 137 11.17 2.05 -0.39
CA THR A 137 11.67 3.43 -0.22
C THR A 137 10.68 4.45 -0.79
N ILE A 138 10.12 4.17 -1.97
CA ILE A 138 9.10 5.03 -2.60
C ILE A 138 7.88 5.12 -1.70
N GLN A 139 7.41 3.98 -1.18
CA GLN A 139 6.26 3.91 -0.29
C GLN A 139 6.51 4.63 1.04
N ASP A 140 7.69 4.46 1.65
CA ASP A 140 8.04 5.14 2.91
C ASP A 140 8.13 6.66 2.75
N TRP A 141 8.78 7.14 1.67
CA TRP A 141 8.82 8.56 1.32
C TRP A 141 7.40 9.12 1.19
N ARG A 142 6.55 8.37 0.51
CA ARG A 142 5.18 8.76 0.23
C ARG A 142 4.32 8.72 1.50
N ALA A 143 4.47 7.72 2.35
CA ALA A 143 3.69 7.57 3.59
C ALA A 143 4.03 8.72 4.54
N ARG A 144 5.32 9.05 4.62
CA ARG A 144 5.80 10.26 5.32
C ARG A 144 5.17 11.54 4.74
N ARG A 145 5.15 11.70 3.42
CA ARG A 145 4.55 12.88 2.78
C ARG A 145 3.05 12.98 3.09
N HIS A 146 2.35 11.86 3.04
CA HIS A 146 0.93 11.78 3.37
C HIS A 146 0.68 12.13 4.85
N ALA A 147 1.43 11.52 5.76
CA ALA A 147 1.36 11.81 7.19
C ALA A 147 1.63 13.29 7.49
N MET A 148 2.65 13.89 6.86
CA MET A 148 2.94 15.32 7.00
C MET A 148 1.80 16.23 6.50
N LYS A 149 1.06 15.79 5.48
CA LYS A 149 -0.12 16.51 4.97
C LYS A 149 -1.28 16.47 5.97
N LEU A 150 -1.52 15.32 6.62
CA LEU A 150 -2.58 15.15 7.62
C LEU A 150 -2.22 15.77 8.98
N LEU A 151 -0.93 15.90 9.28
CA LEU A 151 -0.42 16.29 10.59
C LEU A 151 -1.04 17.58 11.19
N PRO A 152 -1.33 18.66 10.45
CA PRO A 152 -2.00 19.84 11.01
C PRO A 152 -3.38 19.52 11.60
N ASP A 153 -4.17 18.72 10.89
CA ASP A 153 -5.52 18.33 11.30
C ASP A 153 -5.46 17.39 12.51
N LEU A 154 -4.53 16.42 12.49
CA LEU A 154 -4.30 15.50 13.60
C LEU A 154 -3.83 16.21 14.86
N LYS A 155 -3.02 17.28 14.74
CA LYS A 155 -2.63 18.09 15.90
C LYS A 155 -3.83 18.75 16.57
N LEU A 156 -4.75 19.27 15.78
CA LEU A 156 -5.96 19.89 16.31
C LEU A 156 -6.83 18.84 17.01
N ALA A 157 -7.02 17.66 16.40
CA ALA A 157 -7.73 16.54 16.99
C ALA A 157 -7.05 16.07 18.31
N ALA A 158 -5.75 15.81 18.28
CA ALA A 158 -4.97 15.37 19.45
C ALA A 158 -5.02 16.39 20.60
N THR A 159 -4.91 17.68 20.30
CA THR A 159 -4.99 18.73 21.33
C THR A 159 -6.34 18.71 22.05
N ASN A 160 -7.43 18.43 21.34
CA ASN A 160 -8.76 18.31 21.95
C ASN A 160 -8.87 17.02 22.76
N LEU A 161 -8.42 15.90 22.20
CA LEU A 161 -8.43 14.59 22.86
C LEU A 161 -7.58 14.56 24.14
N GLN A 162 -6.47 15.30 24.19
CA GLN A 162 -5.67 15.44 25.40
C GLN A 162 -6.36 16.21 26.52
N LYS A 163 -7.20 17.20 26.17
CA LYS A 163 -7.96 17.95 27.18
C LYS A 163 -9.09 17.11 27.74
N GLN A 164 -9.78 16.38 26.88
CA GLN A 164 -10.89 15.54 27.26
C GLN A 164 -11.06 14.38 26.29
N TRP A 165 -10.95 13.16 26.81
CA TRP A 165 -11.34 11.98 26.06
C TRP A 165 -12.87 11.88 26.04
N PRO A 166 -13.49 11.75 24.86
CA PRO A 166 -14.95 11.78 24.74
C PRO A 166 -15.59 10.46 25.22
N SER A 167 -16.68 10.58 25.98
CA SER A 167 -17.50 9.43 26.44
C SER A 167 -18.80 9.27 25.66
N LYS A 168 -19.08 10.16 24.69
CA LYS A 168 -20.25 10.11 23.81
C LYS A 168 -19.82 10.24 22.35
N PRO A 169 -20.57 9.65 21.39
CA PRO A 169 -20.30 9.84 19.97
C PRO A 169 -20.33 11.31 19.57
N GLY A 170 -19.56 11.69 18.55
CA GLY A 170 -19.47 13.08 18.14
C GLY A 170 -18.56 13.32 16.95
N THR A 171 -18.05 14.54 16.86
CA THR A 171 -17.16 14.99 15.79
C THR A 171 -15.92 15.67 16.36
N LEU A 172 -14.74 15.26 15.92
CA LEU A 172 -13.47 15.95 16.17
C LEU A 172 -13.18 16.91 15.01
N PRO A 173 -12.54 18.07 15.26
CA PRO A 173 -12.01 18.89 14.17
C PRO A 173 -10.98 18.12 13.34
N PRO A 174 -10.94 18.28 12.00
CA PRO A 174 -11.75 19.16 11.14
C PRO A 174 -12.96 18.43 10.49
N ASN A 175 -13.79 17.76 11.29
CA ASN A 175 -14.98 16.95 10.91
C ASN A 175 -14.71 15.44 10.78
N ILE A 176 -13.99 14.86 11.72
CA ILE A 176 -13.86 13.41 11.91
C ILE A 176 -15.00 12.96 12.81
N THR A 177 -16.02 12.32 12.25
CA THR A 177 -17.11 11.73 13.06
C THR A 177 -16.62 10.43 13.70
N PHE A 178 -17.00 10.17 14.95
CA PHE A 178 -16.59 8.97 15.68
C PHE A 178 -17.71 8.43 16.57
N TYR A 179 -17.66 7.12 16.80
CA TYR A 179 -18.43 6.38 17.79
C TYR A 179 -17.54 5.97 18.95
N VAL A 180 -18.16 5.74 20.09
CA VAL A 180 -17.51 5.27 21.32
C VAL A 180 -18.32 4.14 21.91
N SER A 181 -17.63 3.16 22.48
CA SER A 181 -18.22 2.15 23.36
C SER A 181 -17.48 2.22 24.70
N PRO A 182 -17.79 3.19 25.58
CA PRO A 182 -16.98 3.46 26.77
C PRO A 182 -16.98 2.31 27.77
N GLU A 183 -18.01 1.45 27.74
CA GLU A 183 -18.09 0.26 28.60
C GLU A 183 -17.19 -0.87 28.12
N THR A 184 -17.05 -1.06 26.81
CA THR A 184 -16.23 -2.13 26.22
C THR A 184 -14.79 -1.69 25.96
N TYR A 185 -14.61 -0.50 25.38
CA TYR A 185 -13.34 0.02 24.88
C TYR A 185 -13.17 1.51 25.28
N PRO A 186 -12.89 1.80 26.57
CA PRO A 186 -12.89 3.17 27.10
C PRO A 186 -11.83 4.08 26.44
N GLN A 187 -10.77 3.50 25.90
CA GLN A 187 -9.63 4.21 25.31
C GLN A 187 -9.63 4.19 23.78
N THR A 188 -10.71 3.74 23.14
CA THR A 188 -10.79 3.65 21.67
C THR A 188 -11.98 4.42 21.13
N LEU A 189 -11.73 5.19 20.08
CA LEU A 189 -12.74 5.84 19.26
C LEU A 189 -12.78 5.12 17.90
N LEU A 190 -13.99 4.74 17.50
CA LEU A 190 -14.23 4.14 16.20
C LEU A 190 -14.63 5.24 15.22
N VAL A 191 -13.76 5.55 14.27
CA VAL A 191 -14.00 6.62 13.29
C VAL A 191 -15.12 6.20 12.35
N SER A 192 -16.17 7.03 12.28
CA SER A 192 -17.33 6.83 11.42
C SER A 192 -17.45 7.94 10.39
N GLY A 193 -16.71 7.80 9.29
CA GLY A 193 -17.11 8.33 7.99
C GLY A 193 -16.76 9.78 7.64
N ARG A 194 -16.34 9.95 6.38
CA ARG A 194 -16.82 10.95 5.42
C ARG A 194 -17.48 10.17 4.28
N LYS A 195 -18.81 10.00 4.29
CA LYS A 195 -19.60 9.18 3.34
C LYS A 195 -19.03 7.78 3.05
N VAL A 196 -19.78 6.80 3.52
CA VAL A 196 -19.76 5.35 3.26
C VAL A 196 -19.69 5.00 1.75
N SER A 197 -18.58 5.30 1.08
CA SER A 197 -18.31 4.76 -0.26
C SER A 197 -17.01 3.96 -0.32
N HIS A 198 -16.16 4.02 0.70
CA HIS A 198 -14.84 3.37 0.65
C HIS A 198 -14.46 2.75 2.01
N PRO A 199 -14.25 1.41 2.08
CA PRO A 199 -13.63 0.76 3.24
C PRO A 199 -12.14 1.14 3.43
N VAL A 200 -11.58 1.92 2.50
CA VAL A 200 -10.25 2.55 2.60
C VAL A 200 -10.43 4.03 2.34
N SER A 201 -10.65 4.82 3.40
CA SER A 201 -10.51 6.27 3.28
C SER A 201 -9.02 6.56 3.05
N GLU A 202 -8.68 7.43 2.09
CA GLU A 202 -7.26 7.79 1.88
C GLU A 202 -6.70 8.63 3.04
N GLU A 203 -7.49 8.90 4.08
CA GLU A 203 -7.16 9.80 5.19
C GLU A 203 -6.88 8.99 6.47
N LEU A 204 -7.91 8.74 7.26
CA LEU A 204 -7.82 8.05 8.55
C LEU A 204 -8.38 6.63 8.49
N GLY A 205 -7.75 5.76 9.28
CA GLY A 205 -8.23 4.44 9.62
C GLY A 205 -9.49 4.48 10.48
N ASN A 206 -9.94 3.28 10.85
CA ASN A 206 -11.18 3.11 11.60
C ASN A 206 -10.98 3.32 13.11
N GLU A 207 -9.74 3.44 13.59
CA GLU A 207 -9.42 3.52 15.02
C GLU A 207 -8.61 4.78 15.34
N ILE A 208 -8.98 5.42 16.45
CA ILE A 208 -8.14 6.35 17.20
C ILE A 208 -8.06 5.82 18.63
N SER A 209 -6.87 5.54 19.14
CA SER A 209 -6.70 4.98 20.48
C SER A 209 -5.84 5.86 21.38
N GLN A 210 -6.17 5.83 22.67
CA GLN A 210 -5.36 6.41 23.73
C GLN A 210 -4.54 5.31 24.38
N GLY A 211 -3.23 5.47 24.41
CA GLY A 211 -2.33 4.61 25.18
C GLY A 211 -2.10 5.13 26.59
N ASP A 212 -1.29 4.37 27.30
CA ASP A 212 -0.67 4.80 28.55
C ASP A 212 0.08 6.13 28.36
N ASP A 213 0.19 6.90 29.43
CA ASP A 213 0.85 8.21 29.46
C ASP A 213 0.25 9.27 28.52
N GLY A 214 -0.99 9.06 28.05
CA GLY A 214 -1.70 10.00 27.18
C GLY A 214 -1.21 10.01 25.74
N ILE A 215 -0.52 8.94 25.30
CA ILE A 215 -0.18 8.73 23.89
C ILE A 215 -1.47 8.64 23.07
N ILE A 216 -1.52 9.29 21.91
CA ILE A 216 -2.66 9.21 21.00
C ILE A 216 -2.20 8.62 19.67
N ARG A 217 -2.94 7.64 19.18
CA ARG A 217 -2.64 6.90 17.95
C ARG A 217 -3.76 7.08 16.94
N PHE A 218 -3.39 7.36 15.70
CA PHE A 218 -4.30 7.52 14.58
C PHE A 218 -3.93 6.51 13.51
N ASP A 219 -4.82 5.55 13.24
CA ASP A 219 -4.57 4.58 12.17
C ASP A 219 -4.67 5.24 10.80
N LEU A 220 -3.93 4.69 9.83
CA LEU A 220 -3.99 5.11 8.44
C LEU A 220 -4.64 4.01 7.59
N ALA A 221 -5.85 4.27 7.08
CA ALA A 221 -6.58 3.27 6.29
C ALA A 221 -5.82 2.85 5.00
N ALA A 222 -5.14 3.80 4.36
CA ALA A 222 -4.50 3.56 3.07
C ALA A 222 -3.11 2.89 3.18
N GLU A 223 -2.43 3.09 4.30
CA GLU A 223 -1.10 2.56 4.56
C GLU A 223 -1.23 1.39 5.55
N TYR A 224 -1.39 0.20 4.99
CA TYR A 224 -1.32 -1.06 5.74
C TYR A 224 -0.11 -1.03 6.69
N ASP A 225 -0.28 -1.42 7.95
CA ASP A 225 0.73 -1.44 9.02
C ASP A 225 1.15 -0.10 9.66
N SER A 226 0.59 1.02 9.21
CA SER A 226 1.08 2.35 9.59
C SER A 226 0.12 3.14 10.48
N THR A 227 0.68 3.77 11.51
CA THR A 227 -0.04 4.59 12.50
C THR A 227 0.70 5.91 12.71
N ILE A 228 -0.02 7.02 12.88
CA ILE A 228 0.56 8.29 13.34
C ILE A 228 0.37 8.39 14.84
N GLU A 229 1.48 8.56 15.57
CA GLU A 229 1.48 8.59 17.03
C GLU A 229 1.94 9.94 17.57
N PHE A 230 1.24 10.41 18.60
CA PHE A 230 1.61 11.57 19.39
C PHE A 230 2.01 11.15 20.80
N HIS A 231 3.25 11.50 21.19
CA HIS A 231 3.86 11.14 22.46
C HIS A 231 4.09 12.39 23.33
N PRO A 232 3.13 12.80 24.18
CA PRO A 232 3.22 14.06 24.93
C PRO A 232 4.48 14.20 25.77
N ASN A 233 4.95 13.10 26.37
CA ASN A 233 6.11 13.08 27.26
C ASN A 233 7.44 12.88 26.52
N GLY A 234 7.44 12.91 25.18
CA GLY A 234 8.64 12.71 24.37
C GLY A 234 9.17 11.27 24.36
N SER A 235 8.36 10.30 24.78
CA SER A 235 8.69 8.88 24.62
C SER A 235 8.80 8.50 23.13
N ILE A 236 9.51 7.41 22.86
CA ILE A 236 9.63 6.86 21.51
C ILE A 236 8.58 5.75 21.28
N PRO A 237 8.15 5.53 20.02
CA PRO A 237 7.25 4.43 19.68
C PRO A 237 7.79 3.07 20.12
N LYS A 238 6.90 2.25 20.68
CA LYS A 238 7.17 0.87 21.11
C LYS A 238 5.88 0.06 20.99
N GLN A 239 6.02 -1.27 21.05
CA GLN A 239 4.87 -2.17 21.13
C GLN A 239 3.94 -1.76 22.29
N TYR A 240 2.63 -1.85 22.06
CA TYR A 240 1.60 -1.46 23.03
C TYR A 240 0.48 -2.50 23.09
N VAL A 241 -0.45 -2.35 24.02
CA VAL A 241 -1.70 -3.12 24.02
C VAL A 241 -2.78 -2.21 23.43
N SER A 242 -3.42 -2.65 22.34
CA SER A 242 -4.49 -1.90 21.70
C SER A 242 -5.67 -1.71 22.64
N GLY A 243 -6.54 -0.75 22.34
CA GLY A 243 -7.74 -0.54 23.17
C GLY A 243 -8.72 -1.71 23.12
N PHE A 244 -8.49 -2.68 22.23
CA PHE A 244 -9.18 -3.98 22.18
C PHE A 244 -8.56 -5.06 23.09
N GLY A 245 -7.48 -4.74 23.83
CA GLY A 245 -6.84 -5.65 24.77
C GLY A 245 -5.81 -6.60 24.16
N TYR A 246 -5.51 -6.49 22.87
CA TYR A 246 -4.50 -7.31 22.19
C TYR A 246 -3.16 -6.58 22.09
N PRO A 247 -2.02 -7.27 22.20
CA PRO A 247 -0.75 -6.65 21.88
C PRO A 247 -0.76 -6.16 20.42
N SER A 248 -0.14 -5.02 20.16
CA SER A 248 0.21 -4.59 18.81
C SER A 248 1.35 -5.47 18.29
N PRO A 249 1.52 -5.62 16.97
CA PRO A 249 2.74 -6.20 16.42
C PRO A 249 3.98 -5.41 16.89
N PRO A 250 5.20 -5.96 16.77
CA PRO A 250 6.42 -5.22 17.08
C PRO A 250 6.59 -4.03 16.14
N VAL A 251 7.18 -2.93 16.63
CA VAL A 251 7.55 -1.79 15.79
C VAL A 251 8.68 -2.21 14.86
N THR A 252 8.46 -2.12 13.55
CA THR A 252 9.47 -2.43 12.54
C THR A 252 10.32 -1.21 12.20
N SER A 253 9.69 -0.03 12.17
CA SER A 253 10.37 1.24 11.93
C SER A 253 9.52 2.41 12.41
N PHE A 254 10.15 3.56 12.66
CA PHE A 254 9.43 4.80 12.88
C PHE A 254 10.22 5.99 12.32
N THR A 255 9.49 7.01 11.86
CA THR A 255 10.04 8.26 11.37
C THR A 255 9.47 9.42 12.17
N LYS A 256 10.34 10.26 12.74
CA LYS A 256 9.91 11.49 13.40
C LYS A 256 9.36 12.49 12.36
N LEU A 257 8.11 12.90 12.54
CA LEU A 257 7.41 13.87 11.69
C LEU A 257 7.58 15.29 12.23
N LYS A 258 7.41 15.46 13.54
CA LYS A 258 7.65 16.70 14.30
C LYS A 258 8.04 16.34 15.74
N GLU A 259 8.35 17.33 16.57
CA GLU A 259 8.40 17.17 18.02
C GLU A 259 7.21 16.36 18.52
N ASN A 260 7.50 15.24 19.20
CA ASN A 260 6.53 14.31 19.77
C ASN A 260 5.59 13.60 18.77
N TRP A 261 5.75 13.80 17.46
CA TRP A 261 4.92 13.16 16.43
C TRP A 261 5.74 12.19 15.58
N PHE A 262 5.23 10.97 15.43
CA PHE A 262 5.91 9.90 14.72
C PHE A 262 4.96 9.23 13.71
N LEU A 263 5.51 8.84 12.57
CA LEU A 263 4.90 7.84 11.70
C LEU A 263 5.54 6.50 12.08
N VAL A 264 4.72 5.56 12.53
CA VAL A 264 5.16 4.28 13.09
C VAL A 264 4.66 3.17 12.19
N ARG A 265 5.54 2.23 11.90
CA ARG A 265 5.20 1.01 11.17
C ARG A 265 5.31 -0.18 12.11
N TYR A 266 4.26 -0.98 12.09
CA TYR A 266 4.17 -2.21 12.84
C TYR A 266 4.48 -3.40 11.93
N GLY A 267 4.91 -4.51 12.52
CA GLY A 267 5.09 -5.76 11.79
C GLY A 267 3.76 -6.46 11.53
N ASN A 268 3.85 -7.65 10.96
CA ASN A 268 2.73 -8.58 10.92
C ASN A 268 2.88 -9.60 12.06
N TYR A 269 1.76 -10.18 12.46
CA TYR A 269 1.73 -11.40 13.26
C TYR A 269 1.98 -12.62 12.38
#